data_AF-X1AQY2-F1
#
_entry.id   AF-X1AQY2-F1
#
_cell.length_a   1.000
_cell.length_b   1.000
_cell.length_c   1.000
_cell.angle_alpha   90.00
_cell.angle_beta   90.00
_cell.angle_gamma   90.00
#
_symmetry.space_group_name_H-M   'P 1'
#
loop_
_entity.id
_entity.type
_entity.pdbx_description
1 polymer ?
#
loop_
_entity_poly.entity_id
_entity_poly.type
_entity_poly.pdbx_seq_one_letter_code
_entity_poly.pdbx_strand_id
1 'polypeptide(L)'
;IQQAFVEIGALQCGYCTPAQILAAKELLDRNLDPDEAEVRDALSGVLCRCTGYVKPVQAVLRAAAVLRGESVKPIKEFEPEGGAIPVPPEWIPGSEGEPPAIGEPSGSPAVDIASRTRVLPRIQVTPKEETCNSKGVTAISAGIR
;
A
#
# COMPACT_ATOMS: atom_id res chain seq x y z
N ILE A 1 -9.36 1.39 8.61
CA ILE A 1 -8.50 0.30 8.07
C ILE A 1 -8.05 0.61 6.64
N GLN A 2 -8.93 0.61 5.63
CA GLN A 2 -8.57 0.88 4.21
C GLN A 2 -7.70 2.14 4.02
N GLN A 3 -8.10 3.25 4.62
CA GLN A 3 -7.34 4.51 4.55
C GLN A 3 -5.89 4.35 5.05
N ALA A 4 -5.70 3.64 6.17
CA ALA A 4 -4.36 3.40 6.72
C ALA A 4 -3.50 2.51 5.79
N PHE A 5 -4.11 1.54 5.10
CA PHE A 5 -3.41 0.72 4.11
C PHE A 5 -2.92 1.55 2.91
N VAL A 6 -3.72 2.52 2.46
CA VAL A 6 -3.35 3.46 1.38
C VAL A 6 -2.22 4.37 1.84
N GLU A 7 -2.37 5.02 2.99
CA GLU A 7 -1.39 5.98 3.52
C GLU A 7 -0.02 5.33 3.76
N ILE A 8 0.00 4.13 4.33
CA ILE A 8 1.24 3.41 4.68
C ILE A 8 1.91 2.81 3.43
N GLY A 9 1.19 2.68 2.32
CA GLY A 9 1.64 1.92 1.15
C GLY A 9 1.67 0.42 1.42
N ALA A 10 0.66 -0.09 2.12
CA ALA A 10 0.57 -1.50 2.53
C ALA A 10 0.08 -2.45 1.42
N LEU A 11 -0.04 -1.97 0.18
CA LEU A 11 -0.44 -2.75 -0.98
C LEU A 11 0.37 -2.35 -2.22
N GLN A 12 0.77 -3.35 -3.01
CA GLN A 12 1.37 -3.16 -4.34
C GLN A 12 0.44 -3.75 -5.40
N CYS A 13 0.50 -5.07 -5.64
CA CYS A 13 -0.39 -5.73 -6.60
C CYS A 13 -1.87 -5.77 -6.16
N GLY A 14 -2.15 -5.55 -4.88
CA GLY A 14 -3.50 -5.50 -4.32
C GLY A 14 -4.20 -6.84 -4.11
N TYR A 15 -3.65 -7.95 -4.59
CA TYR A 15 -4.36 -9.25 -4.59
C TYR A 15 -4.69 -9.77 -3.19
N CYS A 16 -3.74 -9.70 -2.25
CA CYS A 16 -3.96 -10.14 -0.86
C CYS A 16 -4.71 -9.11 0.00
N THR A 17 -4.86 -7.87 -0.49
CA THR A 17 -5.35 -6.74 0.31
C THR A 17 -6.76 -6.93 0.85
N PRO A 18 -7.76 -7.43 0.08
CA PRO A 18 -9.11 -7.64 0.60
C PRO A 18 -9.13 -8.59 1.81
N ALA A 19 -8.40 -9.70 1.73
CA ALA A 19 -8.31 -10.67 2.81
C ALA A 19 -7.59 -10.10 4.04
N GLN A 20 -6.49 -9.34 3.85
CA GLN A 20 -5.79 -8.68 4.95
C GLN A 20 -6.68 -7.65 5.67
N ILE A 21 -7.50 -6.90 4.93
CA ILE A 21 -8.43 -5.92 5.51
C ILE A 21 -9.50 -6.61 6.36
N LEU A 22 -10.04 -7.75 5.90
CA LEU A 22 -11.03 -8.51 6.66
C LEU A 22 -10.42 -9.15 7.91
N ALA A 23 -9.24 -9.74 7.81
CA ALA A 23 -8.52 -10.28 8.97
C ALA A 23 -8.18 -9.18 10.00
N ALA A 24 -7.70 -8.02 9.54
CA ALA A 24 -7.45 -6.88 10.39
C ALA A 24 -8.73 -6.34 11.04
N LYS A 25 -9.85 -6.32 10.30
CA LYS A 25 -11.15 -5.91 10.87
C LYS A 25 -11.56 -6.84 12.00
N GLU A 26 -11.47 -8.16 11.79
CA GLU A 26 -11.86 -9.11 12.82
C GLU A 26 -10.98 -9.01 14.08
N LEU A 27 -9.68 -8.78 13.91
CA LEU A 27 -8.79 -8.49 15.04
C LEU A 27 -9.22 -7.23 15.79
N LEU A 28 -9.44 -6.11 15.08
CA LEU A 28 -9.74 -4.81 15.68
C LEU A 28 -11.15 -4.71 16.26
N ASP A 29 -12.10 -5.51 15.78
CA ASP A 29 -13.43 -5.63 16.40
C ASP A 29 -13.34 -6.31 17.80
N ARG A 30 -12.31 -7.15 18.03
CA ARG A 30 -12.10 -7.86 19.31
C ARG A 30 -11.12 -7.14 20.24
N ASN A 31 -10.02 -6.65 19.70
CA ASN A 31 -8.97 -5.94 20.43
C ASN A 31 -8.59 -4.66 19.69
N LEU A 32 -8.97 -3.51 20.25
CA LEU A 32 -8.64 -2.19 19.70
C LEU A 32 -7.21 -1.74 20.03
N ASP A 33 -6.46 -2.46 20.86
CA ASP A 33 -5.06 -2.21 21.15
C ASP A 33 -4.19 -3.45 21.00
N PRO A 34 -4.06 -3.99 19.77
CA PRO A 34 -3.24 -5.15 19.52
C PRO A 34 -1.76 -4.78 19.47
N ASP A 35 -0.90 -5.69 19.94
CA ASP A 35 0.54 -5.58 19.74
C ASP A 35 0.96 -6.02 18.33
N GLU A 36 2.24 -5.83 17.97
CA GLU A 36 2.74 -6.22 16.65
C GLU A 36 2.63 -7.72 16.39
N ALA A 37 2.82 -8.55 17.43
CA ALA A 37 2.80 -10.01 17.32
C ALA A 37 1.37 -10.52 17.07
N GLU A 38 0.38 -9.96 17.75
CA GLU A 38 -1.05 -10.25 17.55
C GLU A 38 -1.50 -9.88 16.13
N VAL A 39 -1.05 -8.73 15.63
CA VAL A 39 -1.32 -8.33 14.24
C VAL A 39 -0.69 -9.31 13.25
N ARG A 40 0.56 -9.74 13.50
CA ARG A 40 1.24 -10.71 12.64
C ARG A 40 0.55 -12.07 12.66
N ASP A 41 0.10 -12.52 13.83
CA ASP A 41 -0.65 -13.76 13.97
C ASP A 41 -1.97 -13.70 13.20
N ALA A 42 -2.73 -12.62 13.37
CA ALA A 42 -3.99 -12.40 12.65
C ALA A 42 -3.80 -12.36 11.11
N LEU A 43 -2.67 -11.83 10.63
CA LEU A 43 -2.36 -11.76 9.20
C LEU A 43 -1.65 -13.01 8.65
N SER A 44 -1.19 -13.93 9.52
CA SER A 44 -0.38 -15.08 9.12
C SER A 44 -1.08 -16.02 8.14
N GLY A 45 -2.42 -16.10 8.20
CA GLY A 45 -3.25 -16.87 7.28
C GLY A 45 -3.44 -16.23 5.89
N VAL A 46 -2.97 -14.99 5.68
CA VAL A 46 -3.17 -14.25 4.43
C VAL A 46 -1.85 -13.99 3.73
N LEU A 47 -1.51 -14.85 2.76
CA LEU A 47 -0.24 -14.79 2.04
C LEU A 47 -0.06 -13.50 1.24
N CYS A 48 1.03 -12.77 1.51
CA CYS A 48 1.43 -11.59 0.76
C CYS A 48 2.80 -11.77 0.11
N ARG A 49 2.87 -11.65 -1.21
CA ARG A 49 4.13 -11.77 -1.96
C ARG A 49 4.88 -10.44 -2.13
N CYS A 50 4.17 -9.32 -2.13
CA CYS A 50 4.76 -8.03 -2.54
C CYS A 50 5.38 -7.24 -1.37
N THR A 51 4.74 -7.21 -0.20
CA THR A 51 5.09 -6.26 0.88
C THR A 51 5.90 -6.87 2.02
N GLY A 52 6.00 -8.20 2.10
CA GLY A 52 6.70 -8.89 3.18
C GLY A 52 6.12 -8.62 4.58
N TYR A 53 4.83 -8.28 4.67
CA TYR A 53 4.05 -8.06 5.90
C TYR A 53 4.39 -6.82 6.73
N VAL A 54 5.58 -6.23 6.60
CA VAL A 54 5.99 -5.05 7.39
C VAL A 54 4.98 -3.91 7.27
N LYS A 55 4.63 -3.53 6.04
CA LYS A 55 3.69 -2.41 5.77
C LYS A 55 2.25 -2.73 6.17
N PRO A 56 1.67 -3.91 5.85
CA PRO A 56 0.36 -4.31 6.39
C PRO A 56 0.26 -4.24 7.91
N VAL A 57 1.27 -4.75 8.63
CA VAL A 57 1.28 -4.70 10.10
C VAL A 57 1.26 -3.26 10.60
N GLN A 58 2.10 -2.38 10.06
CA GLN A 58 2.10 -0.95 10.37
C GLN A 58 0.75 -0.28 10.08
N ALA A 59 0.09 -0.65 8.99
CA ALA A 59 -1.22 -0.12 8.63
C ALA A 59 -2.34 -0.55 9.59
N VAL A 60 -2.29 -1.78 10.10
CA VAL A 60 -3.26 -2.25 11.10
C VAL A 60 -3.06 -1.53 12.43
N LEU A 61 -1.81 -1.41 12.92
CA LEU A 61 -1.50 -0.66 14.14
C LEU A 61 -1.91 0.82 14.02
N ARG A 62 -1.63 1.44 12.87
CA ARG A 62 -2.09 2.79 12.56
C ARG A 62 -3.62 2.89 12.58
N ALA A 63 -4.31 1.92 11.99
CA ALA A 63 -5.76 1.89 12.01
C ALA A 63 -6.33 1.72 13.43
N ALA A 64 -5.69 0.92 14.27
CA ALA A 64 -6.06 0.75 15.69
C ALA A 64 -5.98 2.09 16.43
N ALA A 65 -4.86 2.80 16.32
CA ALA A 65 -4.67 4.13 16.90
C ALA A 65 -5.75 5.13 16.46
N VAL A 66 -6.06 5.17 15.15
CA VAL A 66 -7.14 6.03 14.61
C VAL A 66 -8.51 5.65 15.20
N LEU A 67 -8.83 4.35 15.32
CA LEU A 67 -10.10 3.88 15.87
C LEU A 67 -10.23 4.19 17.37
N ARG A 68 -9.13 4.25 18.12
CA ARG A 68 -9.10 4.71 19.51
C ARG A 68 -9.21 6.23 19.66
N GLY A 69 -9.20 6.99 18.56
CA GLY A 69 -9.28 8.44 18.57
C GLY A 69 -7.94 9.15 18.82
N GLU A 70 -6.82 8.45 18.67
CA GLU A 70 -5.50 9.04 18.84
C GLU A 70 -5.13 9.94 17.64
N SER A 71 -4.40 11.02 17.93
CA SER A 71 -3.85 11.88 16.88
C SER A 71 -2.64 11.22 16.22
N VAL A 72 -2.86 10.58 15.06
CA VAL A 72 -1.79 9.92 14.32
C VAL A 72 -1.08 10.92 13.40
N LYS A 73 0.26 10.97 13.48
CA LYS A 73 1.08 11.83 12.60
C LYS A 73 0.77 11.56 11.11
N PRO A 74 0.53 12.59 10.30
CA PRO A 74 0.43 12.44 8.84
C PRO A 74 1.72 11.83 8.29
N ILE A 75 1.58 10.85 7.39
CA ILE A 75 2.73 10.31 6.67
C ILE A 75 3.13 11.39 5.67
N LYS A 76 4.19 12.12 5.97
CA LYS A 76 4.78 13.07 5.02
C LYS A 76 5.36 12.29 3.85
N GLU A 77 5.33 12.88 2.66
CA GLU A 77 6.20 12.41 1.58
C GLU A 77 7.63 12.33 2.12
N PHE A 78 8.36 11.31 1.68
CA PHE A 78 9.77 11.13 2.03
C PHE A 78 10.56 12.36 1.57
N GLU A 79 10.77 13.30 2.48
CA GLU A 79 11.76 14.36 2.36
C GLU A 79 13.03 13.82 3.01
N PRO A 80 13.98 13.25 2.24
CA PRO A 80 15.23 12.80 2.80
C PRO A 80 15.95 13.98 3.46
N GLU A 81 16.24 13.87 4.76
CA GLU A 81 17.13 14.78 5.45
C GLU A 81 18.53 14.67 4.81
N GLY A 82 18.79 15.51 3.80
CA GLY A 82 20.02 15.46 2.99
C GLY A 82 19.83 15.51 1.47
N GLY A 83 18.60 15.57 0.95
CA GLY A 83 18.34 15.61 -0.49
C GLY A 83 18.26 14.22 -1.13
N ALA A 84 18.20 14.17 -2.47
CA ALA A 84 17.93 12.97 -3.26
C ALA A 84 18.78 11.76 -2.83
N ILE A 85 18.23 10.55 -2.99
CA ILE A 85 18.92 9.27 -2.77
C ILE A 85 20.32 9.36 -3.38
N PRO A 86 21.42 9.08 -2.63
CA PRO A 86 22.77 9.14 -3.16
C PRO A 86 22.89 8.10 -4.27
N VAL A 87 22.72 8.55 -5.51
CA VAL A 87 22.99 7.76 -6.70
C VAL A 87 24.45 7.99 -7.09
N PRO A 88 25.18 6.93 -7.46
CA PRO A 88 26.52 7.10 -8.01
C PRO A 88 26.50 8.08 -9.20
N PRO A 89 27.49 8.97 -9.35
CA PRO A 89 27.53 9.93 -10.44
C PRO A 89 27.32 9.26 -11.80
N GLU A 90 27.89 8.09 -12.04
CA GLU A 90 27.75 7.30 -13.27
C GLU A 90 26.31 6.91 -13.66
N TRP A 91 25.33 7.06 -12.76
CA TRP A 91 23.90 6.82 -13.03
C TRP A 91 23.14 8.09 -13.40
N ILE A 92 23.81 9.25 -13.33
CA ILE A 92 23.27 10.55 -13.72
C ILE A 92 23.66 10.79 -15.19
N PRO A 93 22.69 10.89 -16.12
CA PRO A 93 22.99 11.13 -17.53
C PRO A 93 23.85 12.40 -17.71
N GLY A 94 24.99 12.29 -18.39
CA GLY A 94 25.91 13.42 -18.64
C GLY A 94 26.94 13.71 -17.53
N SER A 95 27.10 12.84 -16.54
CA SER A 95 28.21 12.92 -15.58
C SER A 95 29.48 12.24 -16.12
N GLU A 96 30.64 12.59 -15.56
CA GLU A 96 31.93 12.01 -15.96
C GLU A 96 32.07 10.56 -15.48
N GLY A 97 31.48 9.65 -16.25
CA GLY A 97 31.45 8.22 -15.95
C GLY A 97 30.49 7.43 -16.84
N GLU A 98 30.05 8.00 -17.96
CA GLU A 98 29.09 7.39 -18.87
C GLU A 98 29.61 6.03 -19.35
N PRO A 99 29.03 4.89 -18.91
CA PRO A 99 29.30 3.62 -19.58
C PRO A 99 28.85 3.78 -21.03
N PRO A 100 29.56 3.19 -22.01
CA PRO A 100 29.25 3.37 -23.42
C PRO A 100 27.77 3.08 -23.64
N ALA A 101 27.10 3.99 -24.35
CA ALA A 101 25.69 3.84 -24.65
C ALA A 101 25.47 2.43 -25.22
N ILE A 102 24.70 1.61 -24.52
CA ILE A 102 24.27 0.31 -25.02
C ILE A 102 23.52 0.53 -26.33
N GLY A 103 24.22 0.38 -27.46
CA GLY A 103 23.72 0.73 -28.79
C GLY A 103 24.55 1.75 -29.57
N GLU A 104 25.82 2.01 -29.23
CA GLU A 104 26.71 2.65 -30.22
C GLU A 104 26.71 1.82 -31.53
N PRO A 105 26.43 2.43 -32.69
CA PRO A 105 26.03 1.69 -33.87
C PRO A 105 27.25 1.03 -34.52
N SER A 106 27.43 -0.27 -34.27
CA SER A 106 28.03 -1.15 -35.28
C SER A 106 27.00 -1.36 -36.41
N GLY A 107 26.69 -0.31 -37.15
CA GLY A 107 26.04 -0.37 -38.47
C GLY A 107 24.64 -1.00 -38.56
N SER A 108 23.84 -1.06 -37.49
CA SER A 108 22.46 -1.58 -37.56
C SER A 108 21.43 -0.53 -37.12
N PRO A 109 20.26 -0.42 -37.80
CA PRO A 109 19.29 0.64 -37.53
C PRO A 109 18.75 0.51 -36.10
N ALA A 110 18.79 1.62 -35.37
CA ALA A 110 18.38 1.71 -33.97
C ALA A 110 16.90 1.33 -33.80
N VAL A 111 16.65 0.18 -33.20
CA VAL A 111 15.34 -0.18 -32.68
C VAL A 111 15.25 0.37 -31.26
N ASP A 112 14.37 1.34 -31.04
CA ASP A 112 14.10 1.92 -29.73
C ASP A 112 13.40 0.89 -28.84
N ILE A 113 14.20 0.14 -28.08
CA ILE A 113 13.74 -0.84 -27.07
C ILE A 113 13.50 -0.19 -25.69
N ALA A 114 13.67 1.13 -25.55
CA ALA A 114 13.56 1.79 -24.27
C ALA A 114 12.09 1.90 -23.83
N SER A 115 11.75 1.21 -22.74
CA SER A 115 10.42 1.26 -22.13
C SER A 115 10.19 2.63 -21.46
N ARG A 116 9.64 3.58 -22.23
CA ARG A 116 9.25 4.91 -21.75
C ARG A 116 7.93 4.83 -20.99
N THR A 117 7.99 4.68 -19.67
CA THR A 117 6.80 4.73 -18.81
C THR A 117 6.28 6.17 -18.76
N ARG A 118 5.26 6.47 -19.58
CA ARG A 118 4.69 7.82 -19.74
C ARG A 118 3.50 8.12 -18.82
N VAL A 119 2.99 7.11 -18.11
CA VAL A 119 1.80 7.22 -17.27
C VAL A 119 2.18 6.91 -15.84
N LEU A 120 2.13 7.93 -14.98
CA LEU A 120 2.26 7.76 -13.54
C LEU A 120 0.99 7.06 -13.01
N PRO A 121 1.11 6.02 -12.17
CA PRO A 121 -0.06 5.38 -11.57
C PRO A 121 -0.80 6.40 -10.71
N ARG A 122 -2.06 6.66 -11.04
CA ARG A 122 -2.96 7.53 -10.28
C ARG A 122 -3.85 6.67 -9.42
N ILE A 123 -3.60 6.65 -8.11
CA ILE A 123 -4.50 5.99 -7.15
C ILE A 123 -5.73 6.90 -7.00
N GLN A 124 -6.86 6.47 -7.54
CA GLN A 124 -8.16 7.11 -7.33
C GLN A 124 -8.86 6.40 -6.18
N VAL A 125 -9.11 7.10 -5.08
CA VAL A 125 -9.96 6.63 -4.00
C VAL A 125 -11.38 7.08 -4.32
N THR A 126 -12.30 6.13 -4.47
CA THR A 126 -13.72 6.45 -4.61
C THR A 126 -14.17 7.28 -3.41
N PRO A 127 -14.86 8.42 -3.60
CA PRO A 127 -15.41 9.16 -2.49
C PRO A 127 -16.31 8.25 -1.64
N LYS A 128 -16.28 8.45 -0.34
CA LYS A 128 -17.06 7.67 0.63
C LYS A 128 -18.54 7.78 0.26
N GLU A 129 -19.17 6.67 -0.11
CA GLU A 129 -20.62 6.63 -0.30
C GLU A 129 -21.29 7.02 1.03
N GLU A 130 -22.15 8.04 0.98
CA GLU A 130 -23.13 8.27 2.03
C GLU A 130 -24.05 7.04 2.04
N THR A 131 -23.83 6.14 3.00
CA THR A 131 -24.77 5.11 3.48
C THR A 131 -25.72 4.57 2.42
N CYS A 132 -25.45 3.38 1.88
CA CYS A 132 -26.51 2.56 1.28
C CYS A 132 -27.64 2.46 2.32
N ASN A 133 -28.72 3.18 2.03
CA ASN A 133 -29.85 3.36 2.92
C ASN A 133 -30.45 1.98 3.19
N SER A 134 -30.29 1.46 4.41
CA SER A 134 -30.81 0.17 4.87
C SER A 134 -32.35 0.14 4.99
N LYS A 135 -33.05 0.94 4.19
CA LYS A 135 -34.50 0.80 3.96
C LYS A 135 -34.74 -0.42 3.09
N GLY A 136 -34.62 -1.59 3.70
CA GLY A 136 -34.89 -2.87 3.04
C GLY A 136 -34.63 -4.13 3.86
N VAL A 137 -34.02 -4.06 5.06
CA VAL A 137 -33.94 -5.23 5.95
C VAL A 137 -35.14 -5.22 6.88
N THR A 138 -36.29 -5.66 6.38
CA THR A 138 -37.40 -6.09 7.22
C THR A 138 -36.90 -7.25 8.06
N ALA A 139 -36.85 -7.06 9.38
CA ALA A 139 -36.59 -8.12 10.34
C ALA A 139 -37.60 -9.26 10.14
N ILE A 140 -37.13 -10.40 9.63
CA ILE A 140 -37.90 -11.66 9.70
C ILE A 140 -37.61 -12.24 11.09
N SER A 141 -38.27 -11.69 12.10
CA SER A 141 -38.49 -12.41 13.35
C SER A 141 -39.64 -13.39 13.13
N ALA A 142 -39.32 -14.61 12.72
CA ALA A 142 -40.22 -15.75 12.80
C ALA A 142 -39.41 -16.97 13.21
N GLY A 143 -39.70 -17.46 14.42
CA GLY A 143 -39.01 -18.57 15.03
C GLY A 143 -39.10 -19.84 14.21
N ILE A 144 -37.99 -20.57 14.19
CA ILE A 144 -37.97 -21.98 13.86
C ILE A 144 -37.78 -22.69 15.20
N ARG A 145 -38.81 -23.48 15.56
CA ARG A 145 -38.79 -24.48 16.61
C ARG A 145 -37.76 -25.56 16.31
#